data_AF-V4BZQ0-F1
#
_entry.id   AF-V4BZQ0-F1
#
_cell.length_a   1.000
_cell.length_b   1.000
_cell.length_c   1.000
_cell.angle_alpha   90.00
_cell.angle_beta   90.00
_cell.angle_gamma   90.00
#
_symmetry.space_group_name_H-M   'P 1'
#
loop_
_entity.id
_entity.type
_entity.pdbx_description
1 polymer ?
#
loop_
_entity_poly.entity_id
_entity_poly.type
_entity_poly.pdbx_seq_one_letter_code
_entity_poly.pdbx_strand_id
1 'polypeptide(L)'
;HFSEIIEDQFDFHTYCMRKMTLRAYVELLQLEDKLRMHPFYVKAAHIAIEIYLHLHDHPWTPESEQNNDLDSENLSAAELRKLKRKQKKKERKAEEEREKQLAEQKRKDQQSKKSQDNDLDGPKEEELIPEELAKTDNPLECAIKFLKPLQLLNPNLIGTHVVAYEIYSRKGKLLLMLQSVKRGYQLNKDDPHFHVCFIKFLLHVKGVKDLDGGVKTVIEQEVNKLTENKPINKINQEFLDRNSSSLPHYFA
;
A
#
# COMPACT_ATOMS: atom_id res chain seq x y z
N HIS A 1 8.54 11.40 8.62
CA HIS A 1 7.48 12.20 9.26
C HIS A 1 6.69 11.48 10.35
N PHE A 2 5.74 10.58 10.05
CA PHE A 2 4.95 9.93 11.12
C PHE A 2 5.81 9.12 12.10
N SER A 3 6.93 8.54 11.65
CA SER A 3 7.90 7.88 12.53
C SER A 3 8.68 8.88 13.37
N GLU A 4 9.22 9.95 12.78
CA GLU A 4 9.89 11.05 13.51
C GLU A 4 9.01 11.59 14.64
N ILE A 5 7.73 11.90 14.37
CA ILE A 5 6.82 12.42 15.41
C ILE A 5 6.65 11.44 16.58
N ILE A 6 6.67 10.12 16.32
CA ILE A 6 6.57 9.10 17.37
C ILE A 6 7.90 8.96 18.14
N GLU A 7 9.03 9.18 17.48
CA GLU A 7 10.35 9.14 18.10
C GLU A 7 10.59 10.37 18.99
N ASP A 8 10.10 11.54 18.58
CA ASP A 8 10.16 12.80 19.33
C ASP A 8 9.52 12.70 20.73
N GLN A 9 8.59 11.76 20.94
CA GLN A 9 7.94 11.51 22.23
C GLN A 9 8.94 11.14 23.35
N PHE A 10 10.06 10.53 22.96
CA PHE A 10 10.99 9.92 23.90
C PHE A 10 11.56 10.95 24.88
N ASP A 11 11.89 12.14 24.38
CA ASP A 11 12.40 13.26 25.18
C ASP A 11 11.36 13.80 26.17
N PHE A 12 10.07 13.68 25.82
CA PHE A 12 8.98 14.16 26.66
C PHE A 12 8.69 13.29 27.87
N HIS A 13 9.07 12.01 27.85
CA HIS A 13 8.89 11.10 28.99
C HIS A 13 9.57 11.65 30.26
N THR A 14 10.84 12.03 30.18
CA THR A 14 11.57 12.56 31.35
C THR A 14 11.26 14.04 31.57
N TYR A 15 11.12 14.81 30.48
CA TYR A 15 10.85 16.25 30.55
C TYR A 15 9.55 16.56 31.29
N CYS A 16 8.44 15.90 30.92
CA CYS A 16 7.14 16.18 31.51
C CYS A 16 7.05 15.75 32.97
N MET A 17 7.75 14.67 33.36
CA MET A 17 7.87 14.26 34.77
C MET A 17 8.61 15.30 35.58
N ARG A 18 9.73 15.83 35.08
CA ARG A 18 10.52 16.87 35.76
C ARG A 18 9.78 18.21 35.85
N LYS A 19 9.03 18.58 34.81
CA LYS A 19 8.28 19.84 34.74
C LYS A 19 6.87 19.74 35.32
N MET A 20 6.44 18.56 35.78
CA MET A 20 5.12 18.30 36.34
C MET A 20 3.95 18.68 35.41
N THR A 21 4.17 18.59 34.10
CA THR A 21 3.15 18.87 33.06
C THR A 21 2.40 17.60 32.66
N LEU A 22 1.94 16.82 33.66
CA LEU A 22 1.43 15.46 33.45
C LEU A 22 0.17 15.39 32.60
N ARG A 23 -0.70 16.40 32.65
CA ARG A 23 -1.91 16.46 31.81
C ARG A 23 -1.56 16.50 30.32
N ALA A 24 -0.69 17.43 29.93
CA ALA A 24 -0.22 17.56 28.54
C ALA A 24 0.57 16.31 28.09
N TYR A 25 1.30 15.67 29.00
CA TYR A 25 2.00 14.42 28.70
C TYR A 25 1.05 13.28 28.36
N VAL A 26 -0.02 13.08 29.15
CA VAL A 26 -1.02 12.06 28.85
C VAL A 26 -1.76 12.38 27.55
N GLU A 27 -2.06 13.66 27.29
CA GLU A 27 -2.65 14.10 26.01
C GLU A 27 -1.73 13.79 24.81
N LEU A 28 -0.42 13.99 24.95
CA LEU A 28 0.58 13.62 23.94
C LEU A 28 0.56 12.11 23.67
N LEU A 29 0.65 11.29 24.72
CA LEU A 29 0.61 9.82 24.56
C LEU A 29 -0.66 9.35 23.85
N GLN A 30 -1.82 9.91 24.23
CA GLN A 30 -3.10 9.58 23.60
C GLN A 30 -3.19 10.03 22.13
N LEU A 31 -2.56 11.16 21.78
CA LEU A 31 -2.45 11.63 20.41
C LEU A 31 -1.59 10.67 19.59
N GLU A 32 -0.45 10.26 20.11
CA GLU A 32 0.51 9.41 19.41
C GLU A 32 0.00 7.99 19.17
N ASP A 33 -0.71 7.40 20.15
CA ASP A 33 -1.39 6.12 20.00
C ASP A 33 -2.33 6.09 18.78
N LYS A 34 -2.83 7.27 18.37
CA LYS A 34 -3.78 7.46 17.27
C LYS A 34 -3.20 8.21 16.09
N LEU A 35 -1.90 8.49 16.05
CA LEU A 35 -1.31 9.39 15.08
C LEU A 35 -1.58 8.95 13.63
N ARG A 36 -1.48 7.64 13.36
CA ARG A 36 -1.74 7.06 12.03
C ARG A 36 -3.23 6.95 11.66
N MET A 37 -4.15 7.39 12.52
CA MET A 37 -5.54 7.66 12.14
C MET A 37 -5.67 8.90 11.25
N HIS A 38 -4.67 9.78 11.25
CA HIS A 38 -4.75 11.05 10.55
C HIS A 38 -4.99 10.86 9.03
N PRO A 39 -5.88 11.64 8.38
CA PRO A 39 -6.21 11.49 6.96
C PRO A 39 -5.01 11.48 6.01
N PHE A 40 -3.93 12.21 6.35
CA PHE A 40 -2.69 12.17 5.57
C PHE A 40 -2.03 10.79 5.57
N TYR A 41 -1.98 10.10 6.71
CA TYR A 41 -1.47 8.73 6.75
C TYR A 41 -2.37 7.80 5.95
N VAL A 42 -3.70 7.93 6.11
CA VAL A 42 -4.67 7.10 5.40
C VAL A 42 -4.48 7.24 3.89
N LYS A 43 -4.43 8.47 3.37
CA LYS A 43 -4.24 8.74 1.95
C LYS A 43 -2.91 8.18 1.43
N ALA A 44 -1.80 8.45 2.15
CA ALA A 44 -0.49 7.96 1.76
C ALA A 44 -0.43 6.41 1.75
N ALA A 45 -1.01 5.76 2.76
CA ALA A 45 -1.06 4.31 2.85
C ALA A 45 -1.87 3.67 1.72
N HIS A 46 -3.02 4.24 1.33
CA HIS A 46 -3.80 3.72 0.21
C HIS A 46 -3.02 3.81 -1.11
N ILE A 47 -2.42 4.97 -1.41
CA ILE A 47 -1.60 5.17 -2.62
C ILE A 47 -0.42 4.19 -2.62
N ALA A 48 0.29 4.05 -1.50
CA ALA A 48 1.41 3.11 -1.41
C ALA A 48 0.96 1.67 -1.65
N ILE A 49 -0.16 1.25 -1.06
CA ILE A 49 -0.71 -0.09 -1.28
C ILE A 49 -1.08 -0.30 -2.74
N GLU A 50 -1.77 0.63 -3.38
CA GLU A 50 -2.13 0.55 -4.80
C GLU A 50 -0.90 0.39 -5.70
N ILE A 51 0.16 1.15 -5.43
CA ILE A 51 1.43 1.03 -6.15
C ILE A 51 2.05 -0.36 -5.95
N TYR A 52 2.10 -0.87 -4.71
CA TYR A 52 2.65 -2.20 -4.46
C TYR A 52 1.81 -3.33 -5.05
N LEU A 53 0.49 -3.19 -5.10
CA LEU A 53 -0.40 -4.13 -5.80
C LEU A 53 -0.12 -4.10 -7.31
N HIS A 54 0.03 -2.91 -7.89
CA HIS A 54 0.36 -2.75 -9.30
C HIS A 54 1.74 -3.35 -9.63
N LEU A 55 2.75 -3.12 -8.79
CA LEU A 55 4.09 -3.70 -8.94
C LEU A 55 4.09 -5.22 -8.80
N HIS A 56 3.21 -5.78 -7.97
CA HIS A 56 3.07 -7.22 -7.88
C HIS A 56 2.48 -7.81 -9.17
N ASP A 57 1.44 -7.17 -9.72
CA ASP A 57 0.75 -7.66 -10.92
C ASP A 57 1.58 -7.40 -12.20
N HIS A 58 2.38 -6.33 -12.19
CA HIS A 58 3.28 -5.93 -13.26
C HIS A 58 4.69 -5.71 -12.69
N PRO A 59 5.47 -6.80 -12.48
CA PRO A 59 6.82 -6.71 -11.95
C PRO A 59 7.68 -5.77 -12.78
N TRP A 60 8.43 -4.91 -12.10
CA TRP A 60 9.34 -3.98 -12.77
C TRP A 60 10.37 -4.77 -13.57
N THR A 61 10.43 -4.52 -14.88
CA THR A 61 11.48 -5.03 -15.76
C THR A 61 12.18 -3.84 -16.43
N PRO A 62 13.48 -3.93 -16.75
CA PRO A 62 14.19 -2.87 -17.50
C PRO A 62 13.56 -2.54 -18.87
N GLU A 63 12.70 -3.43 -19.38
CA GLU A 63 11.95 -3.29 -20.63
C GLU A 63 10.63 -2.53 -20.43
N SER A 64 10.03 -2.58 -19.22
CA SER A 64 8.83 -1.84 -18.88
C SER A 64 9.04 -0.32 -18.84
N GLU A 65 10.27 0.14 -18.54
CA GLU A 65 10.67 1.55 -18.70
C GLU A 65 10.68 1.99 -20.18
N GLN A 66 10.94 1.08 -21.12
CA GLN A 66 10.95 1.39 -22.56
C GLN A 66 9.54 1.48 -23.16
N ASN A 67 8.55 0.80 -22.56
CA ASN A 67 7.17 0.79 -23.05
C ASN A 67 6.33 1.99 -22.57
N ASN A 68 6.67 2.61 -21.43
CA ASN A 68 5.96 3.80 -20.96
C ASN A 68 6.33 5.09 -21.71
N ASP A 69 7.47 5.10 -22.41
CA ASP A 69 7.99 6.29 -23.12
C ASP A 69 7.72 6.28 -24.63
N LEU A 70 7.09 5.23 -25.18
CA LEU A 70 6.87 5.12 -26.62
C LEU A 70 5.56 4.41 -26.93
N ASP A 71 4.64 5.15 -27.58
CA ASP A 71 3.69 4.63 -28.56
C ASP A 71 4.47 3.83 -29.63
N SER A 72 4.85 2.59 -29.29
CA SER A 72 5.78 1.73 -30.03
C SER A 72 5.15 1.06 -31.25
N GLU A 73 3.90 1.38 -31.58
CA GLU A 73 3.24 0.80 -32.75
C GLU A 73 3.56 1.52 -34.07
N ASN A 74 4.30 2.64 -34.06
CA ASN A 74 4.46 3.49 -35.26
C ASN A 74 5.89 3.86 -35.68
N LEU A 75 6.95 3.27 -35.09
CA LEU A 75 8.33 3.59 -35.51
C LEU A 75 9.09 2.41 -36.14
N SER A 76 9.75 2.71 -37.26
CA SER A 76 10.57 1.78 -38.04
C SER A 76 11.81 1.31 -37.25
N ALA A 77 12.27 0.08 -37.52
CA ALA A 77 13.42 -0.57 -36.88
C ALA A 77 14.72 0.27 -36.90
N ALA A 78 14.86 1.21 -37.83
CA ALA A 78 16.00 2.14 -37.91
C ALA A 78 15.92 3.27 -36.87
N GLU A 79 14.71 3.74 -36.52
CA GLU A 79 14.49 4.82 -35.56
C GLU A 79 14.62 4.31 -34.13
N LEU A 80 14.13 3.09 -33.85
CA LEU A 80 14.34 2.37 -32.59
C LEU A 80 15.83 2.24 -32.22
N ARG A 81 16.71 1.93 -33.19
CA ARG A 81 18.16 1.83 -32.94
C ARG A 81 18.81 3.19 -32.65
N LYS A 82 18.33 4.26 -33.30
CA LYS A 82 18.83 5.63 -33.09
C LYS A 82 18.36 6.17 -31.75
N LEU A 83 17.13 5.86 -31.35
CA LEU A 83 16.56 6.23 -30.05
C LEU A 83 17.28 5.50 -28.91
N LYS A 84 17.51 4.19 -29.02
CA LYS A 84 18.27 3.39 -28.04
C LYS A 84 19.69 3.92 -27.79
N ARG A 85 20.40 4.35 -28.85
CA ARG A 85 21.73 4.99 -28.70
C ARG A 85 21.64 6.36 -28.02
N LYS A 86 20.54 7.10 -28.22
CA LYS A 86 20.32 8.42 -27.62
C LYS A 86 19.91 8.31 -26.14
N GLN A 87 19.07 7.35 -25.79
CA GLN A 87 18.66 7.03 -24.42
C GLN A 87 19.86 6.52 -23.60
N LYS A 88 20.60 5.52 -24.08
CA LYS A 88 21.80 5.01 -23.38
C LYS A 88 22.87 6.08 -23.15
N LYS A 89 22.98 7.09 -24.03
CA LYS A 89 23.88 8.23 -23.86
C LYS A 89 23.36 9.26 -22.84
N LYS A 90 22.04 9.39 -22.69
CA LYS A 90 21.41 10.24 -21.67
C LYS A 90 21.47 9.59 -20.29
N GLU A 91 21.13 8.31 -20.19
CA GLU A 91 21.22 7.51 -18.96
C GLU A 91 22.63 7.51 -18.41
N ARG A 92 23.64 7.18 -19.23
CA ARG A 92 25.04 7.19 -18.76
C ARG A 92 25.50 8.58 -18.30
N LYS A 93 25.00 9.65 -18.92
CA LYS A 93 25.29 11.02 -18.46
C LYS A 93 24.59 11.35 -17.14
N ALA A 94 23.33 10.93 -16.98
CA ALA A 94 22.58 11.13 -15.75
C ALA A 94 23.16 10.31 -14.60
N GLU A 95 23.62 9.08 -14.86
CA GLU A 95 24.29 8.22 -13.88
C GLU A 95 25.66 8.80 -13.48
N GLU A 96 26.47 9.23 -14.46
CA GLU A 96 27.73 9.95 -14.19
C GLU A 96 27.52 11.27 -13.41
N GLU A 97 26.38 11.94 -13.60
CA GLU A 97 26.03 13.19 -12.89
C GLU A 97 25.48 12.90 -11.47
N ARG A 98 24.67 11.86 -11.30
CA ARG A 98 24.21 11.38 -9.98
C ARG A 98 25.37 10.87 -9.14
N GLU A 99 26.28 10.08 -9.70
CA GLU A 99 27.48 9.61 -8.98
C GLU A 99 28.38 10.78 -8.55
N LYS A 100 28.50 11.82 -9.38
CA LYS A 100 29.22 13.05 -9.02
C LYS A 100 28.53 13.82 -7.90
N GLN A 101 27.20 13.93 -7.93
CA GLN A 101 26.44 14.59 -6.86
C GLN A 101 26.58 13.82 -5.53
N LEU A 102 26.44 12.49 -5.55
CA LEU A 102 26.66 11.62 -4.38
C LEU A 102 28.11 11.71 -3.85
N ALA A 103 29.11 11.76 -4.74
CA ALA A 103 30.50 11.91 -4.35
C ALA A 103 30.81 13.30 -3.77
N GLU A 104 30.18 14.36 -4.30
CA GLU A 104 30.33 15.73 -3.81
C GLU A 104 29.62 15.93 -2.46
N GLN A 105 28.45 15.32 -2.27
CA GLN A 105 27.72 15.32 -1.01
C GLN A 105 28.50 14.55 0.07
N LYS A 106 29.03 13.36 -0.24
CA LYS A 106 29.94 12.62 0.66
C LYS A 106 31.21 13.42 1.01
N ARG A 107 31.73 14.24 0.10
CA ARG A 107 32.90 15.12 0.37
C ARG A 107 32.52 16.30 1.27
N LYS A 108 31.34 16.90 1.08
CA LYS A 108 30.81 17.96 1.95
C LYS A 108 30.54 17.43 3.36
N ASP A 109 30.00 16.21 3.49
CA ASP A 109 29.76 15.55 4.78
C ASP A 109 31.06 15.17 5.52
N GLN A 110 32.13 14.84 4.78
CA GLN A 110 33.45 14.61 5.37
C GLN A 110 34.16 15.91 5.80
N GLN A 111 33.87 17.04 5.15
CA GLN A 111 34.38 18.35 5.55
C GLN A 111 33.62 18.95 6.74
N SER A 112 32.29 18.75 6.82
CA SER A 112 31.49 19.20 7.97
C SER A 112 31.79 18.40 9.25
N LYS A 113 32.10 17.11 9.14
CA LYS A 113 32.51 16.25 10.27
C LYS A 113 33.84 16.62 10.93
N LYS A 114 34.66 17.50 10.34
CA LYS A 114 35.87 18.02 11.00
C LYS A 114 35.63 19.26 11.87
N SER A 115 34.39 19.77 11.94
CA SER A 115 34.07 21.00 12.69
C SER A 115 32.93 20.87 13.70
N GLN A 116 32.23 19.72 13.78
CA GLN A 116 31.21 19.45 14.80
C GLN A 116 31.37 18.02 15.32
N ASP A 117 32.22 17.88 16.33
CA ASP A 117 32.24 16.73 17.24
C ASP A 117 31.29 17.06 18.39
N ASN A 118 29.98 16.86 18.14
CA ASN A 118 28.90 16.69 19.14
C ASN A 118 27.57 16.53 18.38
N ASP A 119 26.86 15.42 18.67
CA ASP A 119 25.44 15.16 18.37
C ASP A 119 24.98 14.99 16.91
N LEU A 120 25.38 13.88 16.27
CA LEU A 120 24.62 13.30 15.15
C LEU A 120 24.44 11.79 15.38
N ASP A 121 23.69 11.44 16.43
CA ASP A 121 23.19 10.09 16.69
C ASP A 121 21.70 10.01 16.32
N GLY A 122 21.37 10.43 15.10
CA GLY A 122 20.09 10.13 14.46
C GLY A 122 20.29 9.00 13.45
N PRO A 123 19.36 8.04 13.32
CA PRO A 123 19.43 7.06 12.25
C PRO A 123 19.57 7.80 10.92
N LYS A 124 20.59 7.46 10.13
CA LYS A 124 20.77 8.02 8.79
C LYS A 124 19.49 7.78 8.02
N GLU A 125 18.82 8.85 7.61
CA GLU A 125 17.74 8.78 6.64
C GLU A 125 18.32 8.08 5.40
N GLU A 126 17.98 6.81 5.21
CA GLU A 126 18.32 6.10 3.98
C GLU A 126 17.65 6.87 2.85
N GLU A 127 18.45 7.43 1.94
CA GLU A 127 17.93 8.19 0.81
C GLU A 127 16.96 7.29 0.03
N LEU A 128 15.70 7.70 -0.04
CA LEU A 128 14.65 6.95 -0.72
C LEU A 128 14.83 7.07 -2.22
N ILE A 129 15.50 6.08 -2.83
CA ILE A 129 15.71 6.03 -4.29
C ILE A 129 14.48 5.37 -4.95
N PRO A 130 13.73 6.08 -5.82
CA PRO A 130 12.52 5.54 -6.44
C PRO A 130 12.75 4.24 -7.22
N GLU A 131 13.88 4.14 -7.93
CA GLU A 131 14.25 2.97 -8.73
C GLU A 131 14.53 1.74 -7.85
N GLU A 132 15.09 1.91 -6.65
CA GLU A 132 15.33 0.82 -5.71
C GLU A 132 14.04 0.36 -5.04
N LEU A 133 13.17 1.31 -4.68
CA LEU A 133 11.85 1.02 -4.13
C LEU A 133 10.95 0.28 -5.14
N ALA A 134 11.06 0.61 -6.42
CA ALA A 134 10.33 -0.09 -7.48
C ALA A 134 10.82 -1.53 -7.70
N LYS A 135 12.11 -1.81 -7.46
CA LYS A 135 12.73 -3.14 -7.57
C LYS A 135 12.50 -4.05 -6.36
N THR A 136 11.54 -3.73 -5.49
CA THR A 136 11.26 -4.49 -4.27
C THR A 136 10.96 -5.97 -4.57
N ASP A 137 11.69 -6.90 -3.93
CA ASP A 137 11.52 -8.35 -4.10
C ASP A 137 10.15 -8.87 -3.65
N ASN A 138 9.56 -8.24 -2.62
CA ASN A 138 8.29 -8.67 -2.01
C ASN A 138 7.29 -7.50 -1.86
N PRO A 139 6.66 -7.02 -2.96
CA PRO A 139 5.76 -5.86 -2.93
C PRO A 139 4.57 -6.04 -1.97
N LEU A 140 4.01 -7.24 -1.89
CA LEU A 140 2.87 -7.52 -1.01
C LEU A 140 3.21 -7.44 0.49
N GLU A 141 4.44 -7.78 0.88
CA GLU A 141 4.86 -7.61 2.28
C GLU A 141 5.04 -6.13 2.62
N CYS A 142 5.55 -5.33 1.68
CA CYS A 142 5.60 -3.88 1.84
C CYS A 142 4.20 -3.28 1.95
N ALA A 143 3.24 -3.71 1.12
CA ALA A 143 1.85 -3.29 1.23
C ALA A 143 1.24 -3.62 2.61
N ILE A 144 1.57 -4.79 3.19
CA ILE A 144 1.09 -5.19 4.52
C ILE A 144 1.61 -4.25 5.63
N LYS A 145 2.82 -3.72 5.50
CA LYS A 145 3.35 -2.74 6.48
C LYS A 145 2.46 -1.50 6.57
N PHE A 146 1.94 -1.02 5.44
CA PHE A 146 0.99 0.09 5.39
C PHE A 146 -0.43 -0.31 5.81
N LEU A 147 -0.85 -1.53 5.50
CA LEU A 147 -2.15 -2.06 5.87
C LEU A 147 -2.34 -2.22 7.39
N LYS A 148 -1.31 -2.69 8.11
CA LYS A 148 -1.41 -3.00 9.54
C LYS A 148 -1.90 -1.82 10.38
N PRO A 149 -1.32 -0.60 10.28
CA PRO A 149 -1.84 0.55 11.00
C PRO A 149 -3.28 0.92 10.60
N LEU A 150 -3.65 0.76 9.32
CA LEU A 150 -5.04 1.01 8.89
C LEU A 150 -6.01 0.04 9.56
N GLN A 151 -5.68 -1.26 9.63
CA GLN A 151 -6.52 -2.26 10.29
C GLN A 151 -6.66 -2.04 11.80
N LEU A 152 -5.59 -1.59 12.45
CA LEU A 152 -5.58 -1.35 13.89
C LEU A 152 -6.36 -0.09 14.27
N LEU A 153 -6.14 1.00 13.54
CA LEU A 153 -6.57 2.33 13.94
C LEU A 153 -7.80 2.83 13.17
N ASN A 154 -8.03 2.32 11.96
CA ASN A 154 -9.15 2.70 11.10
C ASN A 154 -10.03 1.49 10.70
N PRO A 155 -10.44 0.61 11.63
CA PRO A 155 -11.23 -0.57 11.30
C PRO A 155 -12.63 -0.23 10.79
N ASN A 156 -13.13 0.99 10.99
CA ASN A 156 -14.46 1.42 10.57
C ASN A 156 -14.50 2.01 9.15
N LEU A 157 -13.35 2.12 8.47
CA LEU A 157 -13.29 2.56 7.08
C LEU A 157 -13.44 1.37 6.13
N ILE A 158 -14.40 1.44 5.20
CA ILE A 158 -14.61 0.38 4.21
C ILE A 158 -13.37 0.16 3.33
N GLY A 159 -12.71 1.25 2.95
CA GLY A 159 -11.49 1.22 2.13
C GLY A 159 -10.39 0.35 2.72
N THR A 160 -10.24 0.33 4.05
CA THR A 160 -9.26 -0.52 4.75
C THR A 160 -9.50 -2.01 4.50
N HIS A 161 -10.76 -2.46 4.47
CA HIS A 161 -11.08 -3.87 4.21
C HIS A 161 -11.04 -4.21 2.72
N VAL A 162 -11.35 -3.25 1.84
CA VAL A 162 -11.18 -3.38 0.39
C VAL A 162 -9.71 -3.62 0.05
N VAL A 163 -8.80 -2.76 0.52
CA VAL A 163 -7.37 -2.95 0.26
C VAL A 163 -6.80 -4.18 0.96
N ALA A 164 -7.30 -4.54 2.15
CA ALA A 164 -6.95 -5.79 2.81
C ALA A 164 -7.30 -7.00 1.95
N TYR A 165 -8.51 -7.03 1.39
CA TYR A 165 -8.96 -8.10 0.51
C TYR A 165 -8.07 -8.20 -0.73
N GLU A 166 -7.78 -7.09 -1.41
CA GLU A 166 -6.96 -7.08 -2.63
C GLU A 166 -5.52 -7.60 -2.39
N ILE A 167 -4.92 -7.27 -1.23
CA ILE A 167 -3.62 -7.82 -0.81
C ILE A 167 -3.74 -9.34 -0.54
N TYR A 168 -4.69 -9.76 0.28
CA TYR A 168 -4.80 -11.17 0.67
C TYR A 168 -5.27 -12.09 -0.46
N SER A 169 -6.01 -11.55 -1.43
CA SER A 169 -6.38 -12.24 -2.67
C SER A 169 -5.14 -12.61 -3.47
N ARG A 170 -4.19 -11.68 -3.64
CA ARG A 170 -2.92 -11.94 -4.34
C ARG A 170 -2.00 -12.87 -3.56
N LYS A 171 -2.02 -12.81 -2.23
CA LYS A 171 -1.29 -13.77 -1.37
C LYS A 171 -1.93 -15.15 -1.25
N GLY A 172 -3.14 -15.36 -1.78
CA GLY A 172 -3.88 -16.61 -1.64
C GLY A 172 -4.28 -16.96 -0.20
N LYS A 173 -4.47 -15.97 0.67
CA LYS A 173 -4.79 -16.18 2.10
C LYS A 173 -6.31 -16.18 2.33
N LEU A 174 -6.96 -17.31 2.04
CA LEU A 174 -8.43 -17.43 2.01
C LEU A 174 -9.16 -16.97 3.27
N LEU A 175 -8.69 -17.34 4.46
CA LEU A 175 -9.35 -16.94 5.72
C LEU A 175 -9.21 -15.44 6.00
N LEU A 176 -8.11 -14.81 5.58
CA LEU A 176 -7.92 -13.37 5.71
C LEU A 176 -8.75 -12.60 4.67
N MET A 177 -8.97 -13.18 3.49
CA MET A 177 -9.95 -12.69 2.53
C MET A 177 -11.35 -12.70 3.14
N LEU A 178 -11.79 -13.84 3.73
CA LEU A 178 -13.07 -13.95 4.41
C LEU A 178 -13.21 -12.94 5.55
N GLN A 179 -12.17 -12.77 6.37
CA GLN A 179 -12.17 -11.81 7.46
C GLN A 179 -12.38 -10.38 6.96
N SER A 180 -11.70 -10.01 5.88
CA SER A 180 -11.83 -8.68 5.25
C SER A 180 -13.23 -8.47 4.70
N VAL A 181 -13.77 -9.48 4.00
CA VAL A 181 -15.15 -9.47 3.49
C VAL A 181 -16.17 -9.33 4.61
N LYS A 182 -16.07 -10.13 5.69
CA LYS A 182 -17.02 -10.06 6.82
C LYS A 182 -17.03 -8.69 7.48
N ARG A 183 -15.85 -8.10 7.71
CA ARG A 183 -15.73 -6.77 8.31
C ARG A 183 -16.28 -5.68 7.40
N GLY A 184 -15.96 -5.72 6.10
CA GLY A 184 -16.52 -4.78 5.13
C GLY A 184 -18.04 -4.90 5.00
N TYR A 185 -18.56 -6.14 4.99
CA TYR A 185 -20.00 -6.41 4.89
C TYR A 185 -20.79 -5.85 6.08
N GLN A 186 -20.22 -5.91 7.29
CA GLN A 186 -20.82 -5.33 8.50
C GLN A 186 -20.83 -3.80 8.49
N LEU A 187 -19.90 -3.16 7.77
CA LEU A 187 -19.78 -1.71 7.70
C LEU A 187 -20.67 -1.11 6.61
N ASN A 188 -20.44 -1.51 5.36
CA ASN A 188 -21.18 -1.00 4.22
C ASN A 188 -21.20 -2.02 3.09
N LYS A 189 -22.30 -2.76 2.98
CA LYS A 189 -22.54 -3.74 1.90
C LYS A 189 -22.84 -3.10 0.54
N ASP A 190 -23.22 -1.82 0.53
CA ASP A 190 -23.64 -1.13 -0.68
C ASP A 190 -22.48 -0.34 -1.32
N ASP A 191 -21.27 -0.35 -0.75
CA ASP A 191 -20.10 0.27 -1.36
C ASP A 191 -19.70 -0.44 -2.69
N PRO A 192 -19.46 0.31 -3.79
CA PRO A 192 -19.16 -0.28 -5.10
C PRO A 192 -17.88 -1.12 -5.10
N HIS A 193 -16.79 -0.58 -4.56
CA HIS A 193 -15.49 -1.25 -4.58
C HIS A 193 -15.52 -2.50 -3.70
N PHE A 194 -16.19 -2.41 -2.55
CA PHE A 194 -16.42 -3.55 -1.69
C PHE A 194 -17.26 -4.63 -2.36
N HIS A 195 -18.35 -4.27 -3.06
CA HIS A 195 -19.19 -5.24 -3.76
C HIS A 195 -18.39 -6.02 -4.82
N VAL A 196 -17.51 -5.33 -5.57
CA VAL A 196 -16.59 -6.00 -6.51
C VAL A 196 -15.69 -7.01 -5.79
N CYS A 197 -15.07 -6.61 -4.67
CA CYS A 197 -14.27 -7.52 -3.85
C CYS A 197 -15.08 -8.71 -3.33
N PHE A 198 -16.32 -8.48 -2.92
CA PHE A 198 -17.23 -9.51 -2.42
C PHE A 198 -17.58 -10.53 -3.51
N ILE A 199 -17.93 -10.08 -4.71
CA ILE A 199 -18.22 -10.98 -5.85
C ILE A 199 -16.97 -11.75 -6.26
N LYS A 200 -15.80 -11.08 -6.35
CA LYS A 200 -14.51 -11.75 -6.60
C LYS A 200 -14.23 -12.85 -5.57
N PHE A 201 -14.51 -12.61 -4.30
CA PHE A 201 -14.34 -13.60 -3.23
C PHE A 201 -15.22 -14.82 -3.46
N LEU A 202 -16.50 -14.62 -3.74
CA LEU A 202 -17.45 -15.72 -3.97
C LEU A 202 -17.06 -16.56 -5.19
N LEU A 203 -16.62 -15.90 -6.27
CA LEU A 203 -16.10 -16.60 -7.46
C LEU A 203 -14.83 -17.38 -7.15
N HIS A 204 -13.92 -16.80 -6.37
CA HIS A 204 -12.69 -17.48 -5.93
C HIS A 204 -13.03 -18.72 -5.11
N VAL A 205 -13.89 -18.62 -4.10
CA VAL A 205 -14.32 -19.76 -3.26
C VAL A 205 -14.93 -20.88 -4.11
N LYS A 206 -15.76 -20.54 -5.12
CA LYS A 206 -16.35 -21.53 -6.03
C LYS A 206 -15.31 -22.26 -6.88
N GLY A 207 -14.17 -21.61 -7.18
CA GLY A 207 -13.09 -22.17 -7.98
C GLY A 207 -12.12 -23.07 -7.21
N VAL A 208 -11.99 -22.90 -5.89
CA VAL A 208 -11.05 -23.68 -5.07
C VAL A 208 -11.62 -25.06 -4.77
N LYS A 209 -10.92 -26.11 -5.23
CA LYS A 209 -11.33 -27.52 -5.04
C LYS A 209 -10.66 -28.23 -3.87
N ASP A 210 -9.45 -27.82 -3.53
CA ASP A 210 -8.61 -28.49 -2.55
C ASP A 210 -8.43 -27.61 -1.30
N LEU A 211 -9.32 -27.79 -0.34
CA LEU A 211 -9.30 -27.09 0.95
C LEU A 211 -9.28 -28.13 2.06
N ASP A 212 -8.51 -27.83 3.10
CA ASP A 212 -8.59 -28.55 4.36
C ASP A 212 -10.04 -28.60 4.86
N GLY A 213 -10.47 -29.74 5.38
CA GLY A 213 -11.87 -29.98 5.75
C GLY A 213 -12.41 -28.97 6.77
N GLY A 214 -11.57 -28.53 7.72
CA GLY A 214 -11.95 -27.51 8.70
C GLY A 214 -12.17 -26.15 8.04
N VAL A 215 -11.24 -25.74 7.17
CA VAL A 215 -11.34 -24.48 6.41
C VAL A 215 -12.56 -24.50 5.50
N LYS A 216 -12.79 -25.59 4.77
CA LYS A 216 -13.95 -25.74 3.88
C LYS A 216 -15.27 -25.56 4.62
N THR A 217 -15.43 -26.22 5.76
CA THR A 217 -16.65 -26.12 6.59
C THR A 217 -16.91 -24.69 7.03
N VAL A 218 -15.88 -23.98 7.51
CA VAL A 218 -15.99 -22.58 7.94
C VAL A 218 -16.36 -21.66 6.77
N ILE A 219 -15.69 -21.82 5.62
CA ILE A 219 -15.97 -21.02 4.43
C ILE A 219 -17.41 -21.24 3.96
N GLU A 220 -17.87 -22.48 3.85
CA GLU A 220 -19.24 -22.79 3.41
C GLU A 220 -20.29 -22.19 4.37
N GLN A 221 -20.11 -22.37 5.67
CA GLN A 221 -21.03 -21.80 6.68
C GLN A 221 -21.10 -20.28 6.60
N GLU A 222 -19.96 -19.60 6.51
CA GLU A 222 -19.91 -18.15 6.49
C GLU A 222 -20.37 -17.56 5.14
N VAL A 223 -20.03 -18.19 4.02
CA VAL A 223 -20.54 -17.79 2.70
C VAL A 223 -22.06 -17.94 2.63
N ASN A 224 -22.61 -19.03 3.16
CA ASN A 224 -24.07 -19.23 3.17
C ASN A 224 -24.78 -18.17 4.02
N LYS A 225 -24.19 -17.75 5.14
CA LYS A 225 -24.70 -16.63 5.96
C LYS A 225 -24.65 -15.30 5.23
N LEU A 226 -23.54 -15.00 4.54
CA LEU A 226 -23.34 -13.74 3.82
C LEU A 226 -24.21 -13.62 2.57
N THR A 227 -24.45 -14.74 1.88
CA THR A 227 -25.21 -14.77 0.61
C THR A 227 -26.70 -15.07 0.81
N GLU A 228 -27.13 -15.42 2.02
CA GLU A 228 -28.49 -15.91 2.30
C GLU A 228 -28.88 -17.09 1.38
N ASN A 229 -27.89 -17.93 0.99
CA ASN A 229 -28.01 -18.99 -0.02
C ASN A 229 -28.45 -18.55 -1.42
N LYS A 230 -28.33 -17.26 -1.75
CA LYS A 230 -28.62 -16.75 -3.10
C LYS A 230 -27.46 -17.04 -4.06
N PRO A 231 -27.75 -17.32 -5.35
CA PRO A 231 -26.69 -17.46 -6.35
C PRO A 231 -26.01 -16.11 -6.62
N ILE A 232 -24.70 -16.16 -6.91
CA ILE A 232 -23.84 -14.98 -7.13
C ILE A 232 -24.44 -14.00 -8.16
N ASN A 233 -24.98 -14.52 -9.27
CA ASN A 233 -25.58 -13.70 -10.32
C ASN A 233 -26.79 -12.89 -9.81
N LYS A 234 -27.61 -13.48 -8.94
CA LYS A 234 -28.78 -12.82 -8.37
C LYS A 234 -28.35 -11.73 -7.38
N ILE A 235 -27.32 -11.97 -6.58
CA ILE A 235 -26.74 -10.96 -5.68
C ILE A 235 -26.24 -9.75 -6.47
N ASN A 236 -25.56 -10.00 -7.59
CA ASN A 236 -25.07 -8.93 -8.44
C ASN A 236 -26.21 -8.13 -9.10
N GLN A 237 -27.25 -8.81 -9.59
CA GLN A 237 -28.43 -8.15 -10.14
C GLN A 237 -29.16 -7.32 -9.08
N GLU A 238 -29.42 -7.89 -7.89
CA GLU A 238 -30.05 -7.17 -6.77
C GLU A 238 -29.22 -5.94 -6.33
N PHE A 239 -27.89 -5.97 -6.48
CA PHE A 239 -27.04 -4.81 -6.21
C PHE A 239 -27.20 -3.72 -7.28
N LEU A 240 -27.19 -4.10 -8.57
CA LEU A 240 -27.36 -3.17 -9.68
C LEU A 240 -28.75 -2.54 -9.69
N ASP A 241 -29.80 -3.32 -9.44
CA ASP A 241 -31.18 -2.83 -9.41
C ASP A 241 -31.38 -1.78 -8.31
N ARG A 242 -30.82 -2.05 -7.11
CA ARG A 242 -30.87 -1.13 -5.95
C ARG A 242 -30.10 0.16 -6.18
N ASN A 243 -29.02 0.12 -6.96
CA ASN A 243 -28.10 1.25 -7.14
C ASN A 243 -28.10 1.81 -8.58
N SER A 244 -29.16 1.55 -9.34
CA SER A 244 -29.27 1.88 -10.77
C SER A 244 -29.12 3.38 -11.10
N SER A 245 -29.36 4.26 -10.13
CA SER A 245 -29.21 5.71 -10.28
C SER A 245 -27.79 6.24 -10.00
N SER A 246 -26.88 5.39 -9.51
CA SER A 246 -25.54 5.81 -9.10
C SER A 246 -24.47 5.31 -10.07
N LEU A 247 -23.84 6.25 -10.78
CA LEU A 247 -22.77 5.96 -11.74
C LEU A 247 -21.63 5.10 -11.15
N PRO A 248 -21.07 5.39 -9.95
CA PRO A 248 -20.04 4.54 -9.36
C PRO A 248 -20.46 3.08 -9.13
N HIS A 249 -21.74 2.81 -8.83
CA HIS A 249 -22.22 1.45 -8.56
C HIS A 249 -22.47 0.66 -9.84
N TYR A 250 -22.67 1.35 -10.97
CA TYR A 250 -22.87 0.73 -12.27
C TYR A 250 -21.56 0.35 -12.96
N PHE A 251 -20.49 1.15 -12.74
CA PHE A 251 -19.19 0.97 -13.41
C PHE A 251 -18.09 0.31 -12.56
N ALA A 252 -18.34 0.04 -11.29
CA ALA A 252 -17.39 -0.68 -10.43
C ALA A 252 -17.32 -2.17 -10.80
#